data_AF-A0A847PET1-F1
#
_entry.id   AF-A0A847PET1-F1
#
_cell.length_a   1.000
_cell.length_b   1.000
_cell.length_c   1.000
_cell.angle_alpha   90.00
_cell.angle_beta   90.00
_cell.angle_gamma   90.00
#
_symmetry.space_group_name_H-M   'P 1'
#
loop_
_entity.id
_entity.type
_entity.pdbx_description
1 polymer ?
#
loop_
_entity_poly.entity_id
_entity_poly.type
_entity_poly.pdbx_seq_one_letter_code
_entity_poly.pdbx_strand_id
1 'polypeptide(L)' 'MRHVALRYLSQEHILGLKLSTRQIVDAVEKVLRSHGKGLVQMPPKPAIFPRKGRYNYFHAMPAYIEDLDICGLKWL' A
#
# COMPACT_ATOMS: atom_id res chain seq x y z
N MET A 1 -9.28 25.54 12.08
CA MET A 1 -8.90 24.20 11.57
C MET A 1 -9.65 23.98 10.25
N ARG A 2 -8.99 23.46 9.20
CA ARG A 2 -9.67 23.14 7.93
C ARG A 2 -10.52 21.88 8.10
N HIS A 3 -11.68 21.84 7.46
CA HIS A 3 -12.49 20.62 7.38
C HIS A 3 -11.76 19.59 6.50
N VAL A 4 -11.55 18.39 7.03
CA VAL A 4 -10.93 17.26 6.32
C VAL A 4 -11.97 16.15 6.21
N ALA A 5 -12.14 15.59 5.01
CA ALA A 5 -13.02 14.46 4.76
C ALA A 5 -12.21 13.27 4.25
N LEU A 6 -12.52 12.07 4.73
CA LEU A 6 -11.91 10.83 4.26
C LEU A 6 -12.69 10.28 3.06
N ARG A 7 -11.98 9.99 1.97
CA ARG A 7 -12.56 9.25 0.84
C ARG A 7 -12.44 7.75 1.10
N TYR A 8 -13.58 7.10 1.30
CA TYR A 8 -13.65 5.65 1.46
C TYR A 8 -13.95 4.98 0.11
N LEU A 9 -13.10 4.04 -0.29
CA LEU A 9 -13.30 3.20 -1.48
C LEU A 9 -13.55 1.76 -1.03
N SER A 10 -14.77 1.26 -1.26
CA SER A 10 -15.11 -0.14 -1.03
C SER A 10 -14.49 -1.03 -2.12
N GLN A 11 -14.54 -2.35 -1.92
CA GLN A 11 -14.16 -3.30 -2.96
C GLN A 11 -14.93 -3.07 -4.28
N GLU A 12 -16.24 -2.79 -4.20
CA GLU A 12 -17.05 -2.49 -5.38
C GLU A 12 -16.60 -1.23 -6.10
N HIS A 13 -16.22 -0.17 -5.37
CA HIS A 13 -15.65 1.04 -5.96
C HIS A 13 -14.34 0.72 -6.69
N ILE A 14 -13.46 -0.11 -6.11
CA ILE A 14 -12.19 -0.52 -6.74
C ILE A 14 -12.43 -1.36 -7.99
N LEU A 15 -13.33 -2.35 -7.93
CA LEU A 15 -13.68 -3.18 -9.08
C LEU A 15 -14.35 -2.35 -10.20
N GLY A 16 -15.14 -1.35 -9.82
CA GLY A 16 -15.79 -0.41 -10.74
C GLY A 16 -14.81 0.46 -11.56
N LEU A 17 -13.56 0.63 -11.10
CA LEU A 17 -12.51 1.33 -11.87
C LEU A 17 -12.10 0.55 -13.13
N LYS A 18 -12.39 -0.75 -13.21
CA LYS A 18 -12.04 -1.63 -14.34
C LYS A 18 -10.59 -1.50 -14.77
N LEU A 19 -9.67 -1.41 -13.80
CA LEU A 19 -8.24 -1.33 -14.06
C LEU A 19 -7.79 -2.56 -14.85
N SER A 20 -7.16 -2.34 -15.99
CA SER A 20 -6.57 -3.41 -16.77
C SER A 20 -5.33 -3.97 -16.08
N THR A 21 -5.03 -5.25 -16.31
CA THR A 21 -3.80 -5.88 -15.83
C THR A 21 -2.56 -5.08 -16.23
N ARG A 22 -2.53 -4.52 -17.46
CA ARG A 22 -1.43 -3.66 -17.92
C ARG A 22 -1.25 -2.44 -17.01
N GLN A 23 -2.31 -1.68 -16.73
CA GLN A 23 -2.22 -0.51 -15.85
C GLN A 23 -1.70 -0.88 -14.44
N ILE A 24 -2.10 -2.03 -13.91
CA ILE A 24 -1.62 -2.52 -12.61
C ILE A 24 -0.12 -2.84 -12.68
N VAL A 25 0.30 -3.58 -13.70
CA VAL A 25 1.71 -3.95 -13.89
C VAL A 25 2.57 -2.71 -14.10
N ASP A 26 2.15 -1.77 -14.94
CA ASP A 26 2.89 -0.53 -15.21
C ASP A 26 3.07 0.30 -13.92
N ALA A 27 2.04 0.37 -13.07
CA ALA A 27 2.12 1.04 -11.78
C ALA A 27 3.11 0.36 -10.82
N VAL A 28 3.09 -0.97 -10.75
CA VAL A 28 4.03 -1.75 -9.91
C VAL A 28 5.46 -1.61 -10.42
N GLU A 29 5.68 -1.73 -11.73
CA GLU A 29 6.99 -1.59 -12.35
C GLU A 29 7.59 -0.21 -12.06
N LYS A 30 6.78 0.85 -12.18
CA LYS A 30 7.20 2.21 -11.85
C LYS A 30 7.75 2.32 -10.43
N VAL A 31 7.04 1.77 -9.44
CA VAL A 31 7.48 1.80 -8.04
C VAL A 31 8.69 0.91 -7.79
N LEU A 32 8.79 -0.25 -8.46
CA LEU A 32 9.98 -1.10 -8.38
C LEU A 32 11.23 -0.39 -8.94
N ARG A 33 11.08 0.41 -10.00
CA ARG A 33 12.18 1.25 -10.52
C ARG A 33 12.57 2.34 -9.53
N SER A 34 11.61 3.01 -8.88
CA SER A 34 11.89 3.99 -7.82
C SER A 34 12.60 3.33 -6.61
N HIS A 35 12.19 2.12 -6.23
CA HIS A 35 12.86 1.34 -5.18
C HIS A 35 14.31 0.99 -5.56
N GLY A 36 14.55 0.55 -6.79
CA GLY A 36 15.90 0.28 -7.29
C GLY A 36 16.82 1.51 -7.32
N LYS A 37 16.25 2.72 -7.32
CA LYS A 37 16.98 3.99 -7.23
C LYS A 37 17.18 4.48 -5.78
N GLY A 38 16.69 3.76 -4.78
CA GLY A 38 16.77 4.18 -3.38
C GLY A 38 15.75 5.26 -2.97
N LEU A 39 14.73 5.51 -3.80
CA LEU A 39 13.72 6.57 -3.59
C LEU A 39 12.47 6.07 -2.83
N VAL A 40 12.56 4.90 -2.22
CA VAL A 40 11.44 4.27 -1.52
C VAL A 40 11.86 3.93 -0.09
N GLN A 41 11.13 4.48 0.87
CA GLN A 41 11.21 4.07 2.27
C GLN A 41 10.21 2.94 2.49
N MET A 42 10.72 1.72 2.71
CA MET A 42 9.90 0.52 2.92
C MET A 42 10.48 -0.28 4.10
N PRO A 43 10.16 0.10 5.34
CA PRO A 43 10.69 -0.59 6.52
C PRO A 43 10.15 -2.03 6.62
N PRO A 44 10.79 -2.90 7.43
CA PRO A 44 10.28 -4.22 7.73
C PRO A 44 8.84 -4.15 8.26
N LYS A 45 8.01 -5.15 7.93
CA LYS A 45 6.60 -5.22 8.32
C LYS A 45 6.46 -5.44 9.84
N PRO A 46 6.01 -4.45 10.63
CA PRO A 46 5.74 -4.68 12.04
C PRO A 46 4.64 -5.75 12.17
N ALA A 47 4.76 -6.62 13.16
CA ALA A 47 3.90 -7.78 13.32
C ALA A 47 3.41 -7.88 14.77
N ILE A 48 2.12 -8.17 14.94
CA ILE A 48 1.59 -8.69 16.20
C ILE A 48 1.02 -10.09 15.97
N PHE A 49 1.11 -10.94 16.99
CA PHE A 49 0.59 -12.31 16.96
C PHE A 49 -0.43 -12.51 18.09
N PRO A 50 -1.70 -12.08 17.90
CA PRO A 50 -2.66 -12.02 18.98
C PRO A 50 -3.08 -13.39 19.53
N ARG A 51 -2.82 -14.48 18.79
CA ARG A 51 -3.21 -15.86 19.12
C ARG A 51 -2.12 -16.84 18.69
N LYS A 52 -2.12 -18.04 19.29
CA LYS A 52 -1.24 -19.14 18.89
C LYS A 52 -1.70 -19.76 17.56
N GLY A 53 -0.77 -20.13 16.68
CA GLY A 53 -1.06 -20.82 15.41
C GLY A 53 -0.45 -20.11 14.19
N ARG A 54 -0.36 -20.84 13.07
CA ARG A 54 0.40 -20.43 11.87
C ARG A 54 -0.10 -19.19 11.13
N TYR A 55 -1.34 -18.78 11.33
CA TYR A 55 -1.98 -17.68 10.57
C TYR A 55 -2.61 -16.61 11.47
N ASN A 56 -2.07 -16.45 12.69
CA ASN A 56 -2.53 -15.41 13.61
C ASN A 56 -1.52 -14.27 13.64
N TYR A 57 -1.43 -13.53 12.54
CA TYR A 57 -0.61 -12.33 12.45
C TYR A 57 -1.47 -11.15 12.02
N PHE A 58 -1.02 -9.96 12.42
CA PHE A 58 -1.53 -8.70 11.89
C PHE A 58 -0.33 -7.80 11.60
N HIS A 59 -0.17 -7.44 10.33
CA HIS A 59 0.98 -6.72 9.82
C HIS A 59 0.62 -5.32 9.37
N ALA A 60 1.37 -4.34 9.87
CA ALA A 60 1.45 -3.04 9.25
C ALA A 60 2.44 -3.10 8.08
N MET A 61 2.11 -2.53 6.93
CA MET A 61 3.00 -2.45 5.77
C MET A 61 3.06 -1.01 5.27
N PRO A 62 3.79 -0.11 5.96
CA PRO A 62 3.95 1.28 5.52
C PRO A 62 4.98 1.38 4.39
N ALA A 63 4.79 2.35 3.50
CA ALA A 63 5.78 2.75 2.51
C ALA A 63 5.62 4.23 2.14
N TYR A 64 6.75 4.90 1.85
CA TYR A 64 6.79 6.22 1.22
C TYR A 64 7.60 6.15 -0.06
N ILE A 65 7.05 6.70 -1.15
CA ILE A 65 7.65 6.74 -2.48
C ILE A 65 7.95 8.21 -2.79
N GLU A 66 9.22 8.60 -2.71
CA GLU A 66 9.65 10.00 -2.68
C GLU A 66 9.38 10.73 -4.01
N ASP A 67 9.69 10.11 -5.14
CA ASP A 67 9.53 10.70 -6.47
C ASP A 67 8.07 10.82 -6.93
N LEU A 68 7.14 10.18 -6.21
CA LEU A 68 5.70 10.30 -6.43
C LEU A 68 5.00 11.11 -5.35
N ASP A 69 5.69 11.43 -4.26
CA ASP A 69 5.12 11.98 -3.03
C ASP A 69 3.88 11.21 -2.53
N ILE A 70 4.00 9.88 -2.48
CA ILE A 70 2.92 8.98 -2.04
C ILE A 70 3.34 8.25 -0.77
N CYS A 71 2.55 8.41 0.29
CA CYS A 71 2.64 7.63 1.52
C CYS A 71 1.43 6.71 1.64
N GLY A 72 1.66 5.43 1.96
CA GLY A 72 0.62 4.42 2.09
C GLY A 72 0.88 3.44 3.23
N LEU A 73 -0.20 2.86 3.75
CA LEU A 73 -0.16 1.81 4.75
C LEU A 73 -1.17 0.73 4.36
N LYS A 74 -0.73 -0.53 4.34
CA LYS A 74 -1.62 -1.69 4.22
C LYS A 74 -1.61 -2.49 5.52
N TRP A 75 -2.79 -2.89 5.97
CA TRP A 75 -2.96 -3.90 7.01
C TRP A 75 -3.23 -5.26 6.37
N LEU A 76 -2.52 -6.29 6.81
CA LEU A 76 -2.73 -7.70 6.43
C LEU A 76 -2.92 -8.55 7.68
#